data_AF-A0A9E0T8X0-F1
#
_entry.id   AF-A0A9E0T8X0-F1
#
_cell.length_a   1.000
_cell.length_b   1.000
_cell.length_c   1.000
_cell.angle_alpha   90.00
_cell.angle_beta   90.00
_cell.angle_gamma   90.00
#
_symmetry.space_group_name_H-M   'P 1'
#
loop_
_entity.id
_entity.type
_entity.pdbx_description
1 polymer ?
#
loop_
_entity_poly.entity_id
_entity_poly.type
_entity_poly.pdbx_seq_one_letter_code
_entity_poly.pdbx_strand_id
1 'polypeptide(L)'
;MKPLRWDIFCQVIDNYGDIGVCWRLAAQLGARGHGVRLWVDDARALAWMAPQGAPGVQVLPWPGAAPPDGAGDVVVEAFGCEI
;
A
#
# COMPACT_ATOMS: atom_id res chain seq x y z
N MET A 1 -4.41 -16.26 13.86
CA MET A 1 -5.31 -15.75 12.80
C MET A 1 -4.74 -16.14 11.44
N LYS A 2 -5.59 -16.44 10.45
CA LYS A 2 -5.14 -16.69 9.07
C LYS A 2 -4.60 -15.38 8.46
N PRO A 3 -3.46 -15.38 7.76
CA PRO A 3 -2.99 -14.23 6.99
C PRO A 3 -4.07 -13.76 6.01
N LEU A 4 -4.21 -12.45 5.90
CA LEU A 4 -5.10 -11.78 4.94
C LEU A 4 -4.26 -11.02 3.94
N ARG A 5 -4.77 -10.86 2.72
CA ARG A 5 -4.25 -9.97 1.69
C ARG A 5 -4.94 -8.61 1.78
N TRP A 6 -4.16 -7.55 1.89
CA TRP A 6 -4.62 -6.18 1.98
C TRP A 6 -4.24 -5.43 0.72
N ASP A 7 -5.19 -4.71 0.13
CA ASP A 7 -4.92 -3.69 -0.88
C ASP A 7 -5.09 -2.31 -0.27
N ILE A 8 -4.02 -1.53 -0.24
CA ILE A 8 -4.04 -0.15 0.24
C ILE A 8 -3.77 0.74 -0.96
N PHE A 9 -4.73 1.59 -1.30
CA PHE A 9 -4.63 2.55 -2.39
C PHE A 9 -4.31 3.92 -1.81
N CYS A 10 -3.24 4.53 -2.30
CA CYS A 10 -2.74 5.81 -1.83
C CYS A 10 -2.35 6.68 -3.02
N GLN A 11 -3.22 7.64 -3.33
CA GLN A 11 -2.89 8.70 -4.28
C GLN A 11 -2.12 9.79 -3.53
N VAL A 12 -0.92 10.11 -3.99
CA VAL A 12 -0.02 11.05 -3.29
C VAL A 12 -0.34 12.47 -3.73
N ILE A 13 -1.12 13.17 -2.91
CA ILE A 13 -1.47 14.59 -3.14
C ILE A 13 -0.62 15.47 -2.23
N ASP A 14 -0.45 15.08 -0.96
CA ASP A 14 0.51 15.67 -0.05
C ASP A 14 1.82 14.85 -0.09
N ASN A 15 2.85 15.44 -0.69
CA ASN A 15 4.18 14.89 -0.99
C ASN A 15 4.63 13.74 -0.07
N TYR A 16 4.54 13.93 1.26
CA TYR A 16 5.02 12.96 2.24
C TYR A 16 3.96 12.46 3.23
N GLY A 17 2.86 13.19 3.38
CA GLY A 17 1.82 12.87 4.37
C GLY A 17 1.12 11.56 4.03
N ASP A 18 0.52 11.51 2.84
CA ASP A 18 -0.33 10.41 2.42
C ASP A 18 0.46 9.10 2.34
N ILE A 19 1.56 9.13 1.58
CA ILE A 19 2.44 7.98 1.38
C ILE A 19 3.09 7.52 2.68
N GLY A 20 3.43 8.44 3.59
CA GLY A 20 4.02 8.10 4.87
C GLY A 20 3.05 7.38 5.81
N VAL A 21 1.79 7.82 5.85
CA VAL A 21 0.75 7.15 6.63
C VAL A 21 0.43 5.77 6.06
N CYS A 22 0.22 5.69 4.74
CA CYS A 22 -0.07 4.42 4.05
C CYS A 22 1.07 3.42 4.19
N TRP A 23 2.32 3.88 4.08
CA TRP A 23 3.49 3.04 4.33
C TRP A 23 3.54 2.51 5.76
N ARG A 24 3.32 3.38 6.76
CA ARG A 24 3.32 2.97 8.16
C ARG A 24 2.28 1.90 8.43
N LEU A 25 1.07 2.06 7.88
CA LEU A 25 0.01 1.05 7.98
C LEU A 25 0.43 -0.27 7.32
N ALA A 26 0.90 -0.21 6.07
CA ALA A 26 1.33 -1.38 5.31
C ALA A 26 2.43 -2.16 6.05
N ALA A 27 3.47 -1.48 6.51
CA ALA A 27 4.58 -2.09 7.23
C ALA A 27 4.13 -2.76 8.54
N GLN A 28 3.21 -2.15 9.28
CA GLN A 28 2.67 -2.74 10.51
C GLN A 28 1.77 -3.95 10.25
N LEU A 29 1.05 -3.99 9.13
CA LEU A 29 0.27 -5.17 8.71
C LEU A 29 1.19 -6.31 8.27
N GLY A 30 2.21 -6.00 7.47
CA GLY A 30 3.25 -6.95 7.05
C GLY A 30 3.98 -7.59 8.23
N ALA A 31 4.36 -6.78 9.22
CA ALA A 31 4.98 -7.27 10.45
C ALA A 31 4.08 -8.20 11.29
N ARG A 32 2.76 -8.12 11.13
CA ARG A 32 1.77 -9.02 11.76
C ARG A 32 1.50 -10.29 10.93
N GLY A 33 2.20 -10.47 9.82
CA GLY A 33 2.11 -11.65 8.95
C GLY A 33 1.06 -11.55 7.86
N HIS A 34 0.49 -10.37 7.61
CA HIS A 34 -0.40 -10.14 6.47
C HIS A 34 0.40 -9.89 5.17
N GLY A 35 -0.20 -10.21 4.03
CA GLY A 35 0.31 -9.76 2.73
C GLY A 35 -0.32 -8.42 2.39
N VAL A 36 0.48 -7.44 1.98
CA VAL A 36 0.00 -6.09 1.64
C VAL A 36 0.48 -5.71 0.25
N ARG A 37 -0.44 -5.26 -0.60
CA ARG A 37 -0.17 -4.51 -1.82
C ARG A 37 -0.48 -3.06 -1.55
N LEU A 38 0.55 -2.21 -1.59
CA LEU A 38 0.43 -0.77 -1.50
C LEU A 38 0.47 -0.21 -2.94
N TRP A 39 -0.70 0.16 -3.45
CA TRP A 39 -0.90 0.74 -4.77
C TRP A 39 -0.74 2.25 -4.70
N VAL A 40 0.22 2.79 -5.45
CA VAL A 40 0.61 4.21 -5.38
C VAL A 40 0.83 4.79 -6.77
N ASP A 41 0.40 6.02 -6.98
CA ASP A 41 0.70 6.78 -8.19
C ASP A 41 2.14 7.35 -8.18
N ASP A 42 2.66 7.70 -6.99
CA ASP A 42 4.04 8.14 -6.81
C ASP A 42 4.73 7.48 -5.59
N ALA A 43 5.69 6.59 -5.86
CA ALA A 43 6.46 5.89 -4.82
C ALA A 43 7.79 6.59 -4.44
N ARG A 44 8.16 7.73 -5.06
CA ARG A 44 9.51 8.29 -4.96
C ARG A 44 9.93 8.62 -3.53
N ALA A 45 8.99 9.05 -2.69
CA ALA A 45 9.27 9.33 -1.28
C ALA A 45 9.75 8.09 -0.51
N LEU A 46 9.30 6.89 -0.87
CA LEU A 46 9.71 5.65 -0.21
C LEU A 46 11.19 5.33 -0.41
N ALA A 47 11.81 5.82 -1.49
CA ALA A 47 13.22 5.57 -1.77
C ALA A 47 14.14 6.05 -0.64
N TRP A 48 13.76 7.12 0.07
CA TRP A 48 14.51 7.63 1.21
C TRP A 48 13.83 7.37 2.55
N MET A 49 12.49 7.30 2.60
CA MET A 49 11.75 7.02 3.84
C MET A 49 11.88 5.57 4.29
N ALA A 50 11.93 4.65 3.33
CA ALA A 50 11.92 3.21 3.56
C ALA A 50 12.78 2.49 2.50
N PRO A 51 14.08 2.79 2.40
CA PRO A 51 14.95 2.27 1.34
C PRO A 51 15.03 0.74 1.32
N GLN A 52 14.75 0.09 2.44
CA GLN A 52 14.79 -1.37 2.59
C GLN A 52 13.41 -2.04 2.49
N GLY A 53 12.35 -1.28 2.26
CA GLY A 53 10.98 -1.78 2.27
C GLY A 53 10.56 -2.34 3.63
N ALA A 54 9.59 -3.27 3.61
CA ALA A 54 9.07 -3.95 4.79
C ALA A 54 8.65 -5.39 4.43
N PRO A 55 8.81 -6.36 5.34
CA PRO A 55 8.37 -7.74 5.11
C PRO A 55 6.86 -7.81 4.83
N GLY A 56 6.47 -8.60 3.83
CA GLY A 56 5.07 -8.80 3.46
C GLY A 56 4.41 -7.61 2.75
N VAL A 57 5.15 -6.53 2.45
CA VAL A 57 4.65 -5.37 1.71
C VAL A 57 5.22 -5.34 0.30
N GLN A 58 4.34 -5.25 -0.68
CA GLN A 58 4.67 -4.97 -2.08
C GLN A 58 4.22 -3.56 -2.42
N VAL A 59 5.13 -2.73 -2.90
CA VAL A 59 4.78 -1.41 -3.47
C VAL A 59 4.56 -1.59 -4.96
N LEU A 60 3.38 -1.23 -5.44
CA LEU A 60 2.96 -1.43 -6.82
C LEU A 60 2.49 -0.11 -7.42
N PRO A 61 2.75 0.14 -8.72
CA PRO A 61 2.23 1.31 -9.39
C PRO A 61 0.70 1.25 -9.43
N TRP A 62 0.04 2.41 -9.35
CA TRP A 62 -1.41 2.52 -9.43
C TRP A 62 -1.95 1.71 -10.62
N PRO A 63 -2.92 0.80 -10.40
CA PRO A 63 -3.34 -0.12 -11.44
C PRO A 63 -4.23 0.60 -12.47
N GLY A 64 -3.97 0.38 -13.77
CA GLY A 64 -4.82 0.91 -14.85
C GLY A 64 -6.12 0.13 -15.08
N ALA A 65 -6.26 -1.03 -14.42
CA ALA A 65 -7.44 -1.89 -14.44
C ALA A 65 -7.43 -2.77 -13.18
N ALA A 66 -8.56 -3.38 -12.83
CA ALA A 66 -8.64 -4.28 -11.68
C ALA A 66 -7.56 -5.39 -11.75
N PRO A 67 -6.89 -5.73 -10.62
CA PRO A 67 -5.90 -6.79 -10.61
C PRO A 67 -6.49 -8.13 -11.12
N PRO A 68 -5.76 -8.89 -11.94
CA PRO A 68 -6.27 -10.13 -12.54
C PRO A 68 -6.56 -11.22 -11.50
N ASP A 69 -5.93 -11.15 -10.34
CA ASP A 69 -6.15 -12.03 -9.19
C ASP A 69 -7.18 -11.47 -8.19
N GLY A 70 -7.92 -10.43 -8.60
CA GLY A 70 -8.96 -9.78 -7.81
C GLY A 70 -8.45 -8.89 -6.68
N ALA A 71 -9.40 -8.33 -5.94
CA ALA A 71 -9.12 -7.56 -4.73
C ALA A 71 -8.52 -8.43 -3.61
N GLY A 72 -7.88 -7.79 -2.65
CA GLY A 72 -7.53 -8.36 -1.36
C GLY A 72 -8.74 -8.77 -0.55
N ASP A 73 -8.50 -9.52 0.54
CA ASP A 73 -9.52 -9.81 1.55
C ASP A 73 -10.02 -8.52 2.21
N VAL A 74 -9.15 -7.50 2.25
CA VAL A 74 -9.46 -6.14 2.72
C VAL A 74 -8.94 -5.12 1.72
N VAL A 75 -9.76 -4.11 1.43
CA VAL A 75 -9.40 -2.96 0.61
C VAL A 75 -9.48 -1.70 1.45
N VAL A 76 -8.44 -0.86 1.38
CA VAL A 76 -8.36 0.44 2.04
C VAL A 76 -8.17 1.50 0.97
N GLU A 77 -9.20 2.32 0.79
CA GLU A 77 -9.10 3.58 0.08
C GLU A 77 -8.56 4.65 1.04
N ALA A 78 -7.33 5.13 0.81
CA ALA A 78 -6.76 6.17 1.65
C ALA A 78 -7.11 7.56 1.10
N PHE A 79 -7.58 8.45 1.98
CA PHE A 79 -7.74 9.88 1.71
C PHE A 79 -8.66 10.26 0.53
N GLY A 80 -9.65 9.42 0.20
CA GLY A 80 -10.64 9.73 -0.83
C GLY A 80 -10.09 9.64 -2.26
N CYS A 81 -9.23 8.66 -2.52
CA CYS A 81 -8.54 8.49 -3.79
C CYS A 81 -9.37 7.82 -4.92
N GLU A 82 -10.67 7.59 -4.72
CA GLU A 82 -11.64 7.17 -5.74
C GLU A 82 -11.18 5.98 -6.61
N ILE A 83 -11.28 4.77 -6.04
CA ILE A 83 -10.79 3.51 -6.64
C ILE A 83 -11.86 2.66 -7.33
#